data_AF-A0A368Q1Q3-F1
#
_entry.id   AF-A0A368Q1Q3-F1
#
_cell.length_a   1.000
_cell.length_b   1.000
_cell.length_c   1.000
_cell.angle_alpha   90.00
_cell.angle_beta   90.00
_cell.angle_gamma   90.00
#
_symmetry.space_group_name_H-M   'P 1'
#
loop_
_entity.id
_entity.type
_entity.pdbx_description
1 polymer ?
#
loop_
_entity_poly.entity_id
_entity_poly.type
_entity_poly.pdbx_seq_one_letter_code
_entity_poly.pdbx_strand_id
1 'polypeptide(L)'
;MRAPAPLPAALLSRSCSPAPRFLLSSFRAPAACRPPRAVARSVSVSVEAPAAAAEPAVAGAPSTTPRRRLILLRHGESAAGGRFTRDHDRPLSKAGRADAISVSNKLQQMGWIPELILCSDAMRTKETLKILQEHVQGLSQAVVHFIPSFYSIAAMDGQTAEHLQKAICEYSSDEILTVITITQVHGS
;
A
#
# COMPACT_ATOMS: atom_id res chain seq x y z
N MET A 1 45.88 -59.13 -16.31
CA MET A 1 47.16 -58.39 -16.41
C MET A 1 47.31 -57.89 -17.85
N ARG A 2 47.94 -56.71 -18.02
CA ARG A 2 48.18 -55.91 -19.25
C ARG A 2 47.11 -54.88 -19.66
N ALA A 3 47.26 -53.67 -19.12
CA ALA A 3 47.41 -52.46 -19.95
C ALA A 3 48.87 -52.42 -20.46
N PRO A 4 49.19 -51.87 -21.66
CA PRO A 4 49.36 -50.41 -21.90
C PRO A 4 48.87 -50.01 -23.33
N ALA A 5 48.81 -48.76 -23.81
CA ALA A 5 49.70 -47.60 -23.66
C ALA A 5 48.96 -46.27 -23.97
N PRO A 6 49.46 -45.12 -23.45
CA PRO A 6 48.93 -43.79 -23.75
C PRO A 6 49.62 -43.16 -24.98
N LEU A 7 48.87 -42.33 -25.73
CA LEU A 7 49.38 -41.49 -26.82
C LEU A 7 49.65 -40.06 -26.32
N PRO A 8 50.56 -39.31 -26.98
CA PRO A 8 51.32 -38.25 -26.33
C PRO A 8 50.65 -36.87 -26.37
N ALA A 9 50.96 -36.09 -25.34
CA ALA A 9 50.81 -34.65 -25.30
C ALA A 9 52.02 -33.99 -25.97
N ALA A 10 51.77 -33.05 -26.90
CA ALA A 10 52.50 -31.80 -27.09
C ALA A 10 52.12 -31.19 -28.43
N LEU A 11 51.65 -29.95 -28.43
CA LEU A 11 52.32 -28.86 -29.15
C LEU A 11 51.70 -27.53 -28.77
N LEU A 12 52.53 -26.72 -28.12
CA LEU A 12 52.35 -25.29 -27.94
C LEU A 12 52.11 -24.62 -29.30
N SER A 13 51.16 -23.68 -29.35
CA SER A 13 51.44 -22.44 -30.06
C SER A 13 50.65 -21.29 -29.46
N ARG A 14 51.41 -20.36 -28.88
CA ARG A 14 50.97 -19.01 -28.53
C ARG A 14 50.89 -18.23 -29.83
N SER A 15 49.73 -17.63 -30.13
CA SER A 15 49.68 -16.55 -31.10
C SER A 15 48.75 -15.45 -30.59
N CYS A 16 49.42 -14.47 -30.00
CA CYS A 16 48.96 -13.12 -29.70
C CYS A 16 48.61 -12.38 -31.00
N SER A 17 47.48 -11.68 -31.05
CA SER A 17 47.24 -10.53 -31.94
C SER A 17 45.93 -9.80 -31.63
N PRO A 18 45.80 -8.52 -32.03
CA PRO A 18 45.51 -7.45 -31.08
C PRO A 18 44.10 -6.87 -31.17
N ALA A 19 43.69 -6.19 -30.11
CA ALA A 19 42.48 -5.40 -30.03
C ALA A 19 42.53 -4.17 -30.98
N PRO A 20 41.44 -3.85 -31.69
CA PRO A 20 41.36 -2.59 -32.42
C PRO A 20 41.10 -1.43 -31.45
N ARG A 21 42.01 -0.47 -31.46
CA ARG A 21 41.84 0.88 -30.92
C ARG A 21 40.74 1.58 -31.73
N PHE A 22 39.55 1.72 -31.16
CA PHE A 22 38.56 2.64 -31.70
C PHE A 22 38.84 4.06 -31.21
N LEU A 23 38.88 4.95 -32.21
CA LEU A 23 39.18 6.37 -32.10
C LEU A 23 38.22 7.08 -31.16
N LEU A 24 38.81 7.92 -30.31
CA LEU A 24 38.15 8.95 -29.53
C LEU A 24 37.71 10.07 -30.49
N SER A 25 36.47 10.01 -30.99
CA SER A 25 35.83 11.15 -31.65
C SER A 25 35.09 11.98 -30.60
N SER A 26 35.52 13.24 -30.49
CA SER A 26 34.94 14.27 -29.65
C SER A 26 33.51 14.56 -30.10
N PHE A 27 32.52 14.05 -29.36
CA PHE A 27 31.14 14.51 -29.50
C PHE A 27 30.81 15.54 -28.42
N ARG A 28 30.69 16.77 -28.92
CA ARG A 28 30.17 17.96 -28.27
C ARG A 28 28.74 17.73 -27.80
N ALA A 29 28.48 18.06 -26.54
CA ALA A 29 27.21 17.93 -25.85
C ALA A 29 26.06 18.71 -26.52
N PRO A 30 24.82 18.20 -26.40
CA PRO A 30 23.64 19.04 -26.27
C PRO A 30 22.90 18.80 -24.94
N ALA A 31 22.49 19.91 -24.33
CA ALA A 31 21.43 20.11 -23.35
C ALA A 31 21.22 19.05 -22.26
N ALA A 32 21.60 19.42 -21.03
CA ALA A 32 21.19 18.79 -19.79
C ALA A 32 19.66 18.59 -19.74
N CYS A 33 19.20 17.36 -19.93
CA CYS A 33 17.86 16.93 -19.53
C CYS A 33 17.82 16.91 -18.01
N ARG A 34 17.33 18.02 -17.46
CA ARG A 34 17.02 18.21 -16.05
C ARG A 34 16.12 17.06 -15.57
N PRO A 35 16.48 16.31 -14.51
CA PRO A 35 15.60 15.26 -14.00
C PRO A 35 14.28 15.89 -13.54
N PRO A 36 13.13 15.22 -13.74
CA PRO A 36 11.87 15.71 -13.18
C PRO A 36 12.04 15.77 -11.66
N ARG A 37 11.84 16.98 -11.13
CA ARG A 37 11.83 17.29 -9.71
C ARG A 37 10.91 16.28 -9.02
N ALA A 38 11.48 15.40 -8.20
CA ALA A 38 10.71 14.50 -7.36
C ALA A 38 9.77 15.36 -6.51
N VAL A 39 8.49 15.41 -6.91
CA VAL A 39 7.45 15.98 -6.08
C VAL A 39 7.20 14.94 -5.00
N ALA A 40 7.96 15.04 -3.92
CA ALA A 40 7.57 14.43 -2.66
C ALA A 40 6.19 15.01 -2.32
N ARG A 41 5.12 14.32 -2.71
CA ARG A 41 3.79 14.59 -2.20
C ARG A 41 3.80 14.17 -0.75
N SER A 42 4.12 15.13 0.12
CA SER A 42 3.93 15.02 1.55
C SER A 42 2.46 14.66 1.78
N VAL A 43 2.22 13.44 2.23
CA VAL A 43 0.91 13.06 2.77
C VAL A 43 0.81 13.76 4.12
N SER A 44 0.12 14.89 4.13
CA SER A 44 -0.25 15.59 5.36
C SER A 44 -1.30 14.75 6.08
N VAL A 45 -0.90 14.04 7.12
CA VAL A 45 -1.83 13.49 8.10
C VAL A 45 -2.11 14.63 9.08
N SER A 46 -3.20 15.34 8.90
CA SER A 46 -3.69 16.29 9.91
C SER A 46 -4.26 15.48 11.07
N VAL A 47 -3.46 15.28 12.11
CA VAL A 47 -3.95 14.83 13.42
C VAL A 47 -4.02 16.08 14.29
N GLU A 48 -5.23 16.55 14.57
CA GLU A 48 -5.43 17.53 15.64
C GLU A 48 -5.09 16.85 16.97
N ALA A 49 -3.98 17.28 17.58
CA ALA A 49 -3.62 16.93 18.94
C ALA A 49 -4.53 17.72 19.89
N PRO A 50 -5.14 17.10 20.92
CA PRO A 50 -5.84 17.88 21.93
C PRO A 50 -4.79 18.59 22.80
N ALA A 51 -4.64 19.89 22.57
CA ALA A 51 -3.90 20.78 23.45
C ALA A 51 -4.65 20.88 24.79
N ALA A 52 -3.96 20.48 25.85
CA ALA A 52 -4.36 20.77 27.21
C ALA A 52 -4.30 22.28 27.44
N ALA A 53 -5.46 22.91 27.62
CA ALA A 53 -5.61 24.19 28.28
C ALA A 53 -6.97 24.17 29.00
N ALA A 54 -6.90 24.09 30.32
CA ALA A 54 -8.02 24.26 31.22
C ALA A 54 -8.50 25.71 31.20
N GLU A 55 -9.82 25.93 31.28
CA GLU A 55 -10.53 27.05 31.91
C GLU A 55 -12.05 26.70 31.94
N PRO A 56 -12.88 27.34 32.79
CA PRO A 56 -13.64 26.62 33.82
C PRO A 56 -15.09 26.28 33.48
N ALA A 57 -15.62 25.38 34.30
CA ALA A 57 -16.90 24.70 34.19
C ALA A 57 -18.13 25.63 34.11
N VAL A 58 -18.87 25.50 33.02
CA VAL A 58 -20.33 25.63 33.03
C VAL A 58 -20.92 24.23 33.20
N ALA A 59 -21.70 24.06 34.26
CA ALA A 59 -22.29 22.80 34.69
C ALA A 59 -23.30 22.25 33.66
N GLY A 60 -22.81 21.45 32.72
CA GLY A 60 -23.53 20.35 32.11
C GLY A 60 -22.74 19.09 32.43
N ALA A 61 -23.39 18.03 32.92
CA ALA A 61 -22.72 16.77 33.20
C ALA A 61 -21.87 16.34 31.98
N PRO A 62 -20.59 15.96 32.15
CA PRO A 62 -19.84 15.42 31.03
C PRO A 62 -20.52 14.12 30.61
N SER A 63 -21.20 14.14 29.47
CA SER A 63 -21.57 12.92 28.78
C SER A 63 -20.25 12.25 28.41
N THR A 64 -19.81 11.29 29.23
CA THR A 64 -18.60 10.48 29.02
C THR A 64 -18.85 9.52 27.86
N THR A 65 -19.05 10.08 26.67
CA THR A 65 -19.13 9.32 25.43
C THR A 65 -17.70 8.87 25.10
N PRO A 66 -17.46 7.56 24.95
CA PRO A 66 -16.13 7.07 24.61
C PRO A 66 -15.72 7.63 23.24
N ARG A 67 -14.45 8.03 23.12
CA ARG A 67 -13.94 8.58 21.85
C ARG A 67 -13.89 7.47 20.80
N ARG A 68 -14.74 7.59 19.78
CA ARG A 68 -14.75 6.70 18.61
C ARG A 68 -13.83 7.22 17.52
N ARG A 69 -13.26 6.31 16.75
CA ARG A 69 -12.29 6.59 15.69
C ARG A 69 -12.71 5.87 14.40
N LEU A 70 -12.83 6.65 13.32
CA LEU A 70 -13.00 6.14 11.97
C LEU A 70 -11.71 6.38 11.19
N ILE A 71 -11.18 5.33 10.58
CA ILE A 71 -9.99 5.37 9.72
C ILE A 71 -10.43 5.01 8.31
N LEU A 72 -10.26 5.96 7.39
CA LEU A 72 -10.52 5.76 5.97
C LEU A 72 -9.20 5.40 5.29
N LEU A 73 -9.12 4.18 4.77
CA LEU A 73 -7.95 3.69 4.05
C LEU A 73 -8.31 3.46 2.58
N ARG A 74 -7.48 4.02 1.69
CA ARG A 74 -7.50 3.64 0.28
C ARG A 74 -6.64 2.38 0.10
N HIS A 75 -7.04 1.50 -0.82
CA HIS A 75 -6.18 0.39 -1.25
C HIS A 75 -4.80 0.88 -1.72
N GLY A 76 -3.79 0.02 -1.59
CA GLY A 76 -2.45 0.27 -2.14
C GLY A 76 -2.46 0.35 -3.67
N GLU A 77 -1.37 0.87 -4.25
CA GLU A 77 -1.26 0.95 -5.71
C GLU A 77 -1.51 -0.41 -6.40
N SER A 78 -2.30 -0.41 -7.46
CA SER A 78 -2.66 -1.62 -8.21
C SER A 78 -1.77 -1.83 -9.42
N ALA A 79 -1.48 -3.07 -9.76
CA ALA A 79 -0.77 -3.38 -11.00
C ALA A 79 -1.62 -2.96 -12.21
N ALA A 80 -0.96 -2.57 -13.31
CA ALA A 80 -1.64 -2.40 -14.59
C ALA A 80 -2.28 -3.75 -14.97
N GLY A 81 -3.59 -3.74 -15.23
CA GLY A 81 -4.29 -4.95 -15.68
C GLY A 81 -3.81 -5.35 -17.07
N GLY A 82 -3.80 -6.65 -17.35
CA GLY A 82 -3.69 -7.12 -18.73
C GLY A 82 -4.95 -6.73 -19.52
N ARG A 83 -4.89 -6.79 -20.86
CA ARG A 83 -6.03 -6.46 -21.74
C ARG A 83 -7.33 -7.21 -21.43
N PHE A 84 -7.24 -8.35 -20.74
CA PHE A 84 -8.37 -9.22 -20.40
C PHE A 84 -8.68 -9.28 -18.89
N THR A 85 -7.99 -8.50 -18.07
CA THR A 85 -8.22 -8.51 -16.62
C THR A 85 -9.38 -7.58 -16.27
N ARG A 86 -10.43 -8.12 -15.64
CA ARG A 86 -11.52 -7.29 -15.08
C ARG A 86 -10.94 -6.37 -14.00
N ASP A 87 -11.42 -5.12 -13.92
CA ASP A 87 -10.86 -4.16 -12.95
C ASP A 87 -10.95 -4.65 -11.49
N HIS A 88 -12.05 -5.35 -11.16
CA HIS A 88 -12.28 -5.97 -9.85
C HIS A 88 -11.20 -6.99 -9.46
N ASP A 89 -10.66 -7.72 -10.44
CA ASP A 89 -9.66 -8.77 -10.22
C ASP A 89 -8.21 -8.25 -10.26
N ARG A 90 -8.01 -6.93 -10.38
CA ARG A 90 -6.65 -6.38 -10.48
C ARG A 90 -5.90 -6.52 -9.14
N PRO A 91 -4.70 -7.13 -9.14
CA PRO A 91 -3.90 -7.28 -7.93
C PRO A 91 -3.17 -5.98 -7.58
N LEU A 92 -2.59 -5.93 -6.37
CA LEU A 92 -1.65 -4.89 -5.96
C LEU A 92 -0.35 -4.95 -6.77
N SER A 93 0.25 -3.78 -6.99
CA SER A 93 1.62 -3.67 -7.50
C SER A 93 2.62 -4.00 -6.38
N LYS A 94 3.89 -4.23 -6.73
CA LYS A 94 4.95 -4.40 -5.72
C LYS A 94 5.07 -3.18 -4.79
N ALA A 95 4.89 -1.98 -5.35
CA ALA A 95 4.89 -0.73 -4.58
C ALA A 95 3.68 -0.67 -3.65
N GLY A 96 2.47 -0.98 -4.14
CA GLY A 96 1.26 -0.99 -3.31
C GLY A 96 1.31 -2.00 -2.15
N ARG A 97 2.01 -3.13 -2.34
CA ARG A 97 2.28 -4.08 -1.25
C ARG A 97 3.22 -3.48 -0.20
N ALA A 98 4.30 -2.81 -0.62
CA ALA A 98 5.22 -2.14 0.30
C ALA A 98 4.53 -0.99 1.06
N ASP A 99 3.64 -0.25 0.39
CA ASP A 99 2.83 0.79 1.03
C ASP A 99 1.90 0.22 2.10
N ALA A 100 1.24 -0.90 1.83
CA ALA A 100 0.40 -1.58 2.81
C ALA A 100 1.19 -1.99 4.07
N ILE A 101 2.44 -2.46 3.91
CA ILE A 101 3.35 -2.75 5.04
C ILE A 101 3.71 -1.48 5.81
N SER A 102 4.02 -0.40 5.11
CA SER A 102 4.34 0.89 5.75
C SER A 102 3.15 1.41 6.56
N VAL A 103 1.94 1.29 6.02
CA VAL A 103 0.70 1.69 6.70
C VAL A 103 0.42 0.81 7.92
N SER A 104 0.58 -0.51 7.83
CA SER A 104 0.35 -1.40 8.98
C SER A 104 1.27 -1.04 10.15
N ASN A 105 2.57 -0.83 9.87
CA ASN A 105 3.54 -0.41 10.89
C ASN A 105 3.15 0.92 11.55
N LYS A 106 2.66 1.89 10.77
CA LYS A 106 2.19 3.17 11.32
C LYS A 106 0.96 2.99 12.20
N LEU A 107 -0.02 2.18 11.78
CA LEU A 107 -1.21 1.88 12.60
C LEU A 107 -0.81 1.24 13.94
N GLN A 108 0.15 0.32 13.92
CA GLN A 108 0.68 -0.30 15.13
C GLN A 108 1.40 0.70 16.03
N GLN A 109 2.28 1.54 15.48
CA GLN A 109 3.01 2.57 16.24
C GLN A 109 2.07 3.57 16.91
N MET A 110 0.95 3.90 16.26
CA MET A 110 -0.06 4.79 16.82
C MET A 110 -1.02 4.10 17.80
N GLY A 111 -0.94 2.76 17.94
CA GLY A 111 -1.86 1.97 18.76
C GLY A 111 -3.29 1.97 18.21
N TRP A 112 -3.46 2.19 16.90
CA TRP A 112 -4.77 2.26 16.25
C TRP A 112 -5.18 0.88 15.74
N ILE A 113 -5.52 0.00 16.69
CA ILE A 113 -6.00 -1.35 16.41
C ILE A 113 -7.53 -1.32 16.34
N PRO A 114 -8.13 -1.59 15.17
CA PRO A 114 -9.58 -1.66 15.02
C PRO A 114 -10.14 -2.96 15.55
N GLU A 115 -11.41 -2.91 15.93
CA GLU A 115 -12.23 -4.10 16.26
C GLU A 115 -13.06 -4.51 15.04
N LEU A 116 -13.32 -3.57 14.13
CA LEU A 116 -14.14 -3.74 12.93
C LEU A 116 -13.42 -3.22 11.69
N ILE A 117 -13.42 -4.02 10.63
CA ILE A 117 -12.88 -3.65 9.32
C ILE A 117 -13.97 -3.87 8.26
N LEU A 118 -14.32 -2.80 7.55
CA LEU A 118 -15.23 -2.84 6.42
C LEU A 118 -14.44 -2.69 5.12
N CYS A 119 -14.42 -3.72 4.29
CA CYS A 119 -13.56 -3.77 3.10
C CYS A 119 -14.38 -3.96 1.83
N SER A 120 -14.04 -3.27 0.74
CA SER A 120 -14.55 -3.63 -0.58
C SER A 120 -14.09 -5.04 -0.98
N ASP A 121 -14.88 -5.74 -1.78
CA ASP A 121 -14.62 -7.10 -2.23
C ASP A 121 -13.64 -7.21 -3.42
N ALA A 122 -13.09 -6.10 -3.91
CA ALA A 122 -12.07 -6.08 -4.96
C ALA A 122 -10.78 -6.82 -4.56
N MET A 123 -10.05 -7.35 -5.53
CA MET A 123 -8.84 -8.12 -5.26
C MET A 123 -7.76 -7.28 -4.56
N ARG A 124 -7.51 -6.06 -5.04
CA ARG A 124 -6.54 -5.11 -4.45
C ARG A 124 -6.87 -4.69 -3.02
N THR A 125 -8.13 -4.53 -2.66
CA THR A 125 -8.55 -4.18 -1.29
C THR A 125 -8.38 -5.38 -0.36
N LYS A 126 -8.75 -6.58 -0.82
CA LYS A 126 -8.48 -7.85 -0.13
C LYS A 126 -7.00 -8.09 0.10
N GLU A 127 -6.14 -7.89 -0.91
CA GLU A 127 -4.69 -8.02 -0.76
C GLU A 127 -4.11 -6.98 0.21
N THR A 128 -4.61 -5.73 0.18
CA THR A 128 -4.19 -4.69 1.13
C THR A 128 -4.52 -5.13 2.55
N LEU A 129 -5.76 -5.55 2.81
CA LEU A 129 -6.19 -6.04 4.11
C LEU A 129 -5.35 -7.22 4.59
N LYS A 130 -5.09 -8.19 3.70
CA LYS A 130 -4.28 -9.37 4.03
C LYS A 130 -2.89 -8.96 4.52
N ILE A 131 -2.23 -8.03 3.82
CA ILE A 131 -0.90 -7.56 4.20
C ILE A 131 -0.93 -6.84 5.55
N LEU A 132 -1.96 -6.03 5.81
CA LEU A 132 -2.14 -5.38 7.11
C LEU A 132 -2.22 -6.42 8.25
N GLN A 133 -3.04 -7.44 8.06
CA GLN A 133 -3.25 -8.51 9.04
C GLN A 133 -2.03 -9.42 9.22
N GLU A 134 -1.24 -9.65 8.17
CA GLU A 134 -0.01 -10.45 8.25
C GLU A 134 1.09 -9.73 9.06
N HIS A 135 1.13 -8.39 9.02
CA HIS A 135 2.18 -7.60 9.67
C HIS A 135 1.84 -7.19 11.10
N VAL A 136 0.56 -7.02 11.42
CA VAL A 136 0.11 -6.56 12.74
C VAL A 136 -0.95 -7.50 13.28
N GLN A 137 -0.58 -8.28 14.29
CA GLN A 137 -1.44 -9.30 14.90
C GLN A 137 -2.77 -8.73 15.43
N GLY A 138 -2.76 -7.49 15.92
CA GLY A 138 -3.99 -6.81 16.37
C GLY A 138 -5.02 -6.62 15.26
N LEU A 139 -4.58 -6.41 14.01
CA LEU A 139 -5.48 -6.29 12.86
C LEU A 139 -6.05 -7.66 12.44
N SER A 140 -5.37 -8.76 12.74
CA SER A 140 -5.84 -10.12 12.42
C SER A 140 -7.02 -10.57 13.28
N GLN A 141 -7.20 -9.96 14.46
CA GLN A 141 -8.29 -10.28 15.39
C GLN A 141 -9.57 -9.49 15.10
N ALA A 142 -9.49 -8.44 14.28
CA ALA A 142 -10.62 -7.60 13.95
C ALA A 142 -11.68 -8.37 13.12
N VAL A 143 -12.96 -8.06 13.36
CA VAL A 143 -14.07 -8.59 12.57
C VAL A 143 -14.05 -7.93 11.20
N VAL A 144 -14.04 -8.74 10.13
CA VAL A 144 -13.97 -8.25 8.75
C VAL A 144 -15.28 -8.49 8.03
N HIS A 145 -15.86 -7.43 7.45
CA HIS A 145 -16.99 -7.52 6.53
C HIS A 145 -16.59 -7.05 5.13
N PHE A 146 -16.90 -7.88 4.13
CA PHE A 146 -16.75 -7.51 2.73
C PHE A 146 -18.05 -6.90 2.20
N ILE A 147 -17.97 -5.65 1.74
CA ILE A 147 -19.12 -4.87 1.29
C ILE A 147 -18.96 -4.59 -0.22
N PRO A 148 -19.68 -5.31 -1.10
CA PRO A 148 -19.56 -5.13 -2.56
C PRO A 148 -19.90 -3.70 -3.01
N SER A 149 -20.82 -3.04 -2.32
CA SER A 149 -21.22 -1.67 -2.63
C SER A 149 -20.08 -0.65 -2.44
N PHE A 150 -19.06 -0.95 -1.63
CA PHE A 150 -17.86 -0.10 -1.50
C PHE A 150 -16.97 -0.11 -2.75
N TYR A 151 -17.12 -1.10 -3.63
CA TYR A 151 -16.47 -1.09 -4.94
C TYR A 151 -17.17 -0.09 -5.87
N SER A 152 -18.50 -0.18 -5.97
CA SER A 152 -19.30 0.55 -6.96
C SER A 152 -19.54 2.02 -6.57
N ILE A 153 -19.76 2.32 -5.30
CA ILE A 153 -20.24 3.65 -4.86
C ILE A 153 -19.13 4.69 -4.85
N ALA A 154 -17.88 4.30 -4.66
CA ALA A 154 -16.75 5.21 -4.75
C ALA A 154 -16.46 5.70 -6.18
N ALA A 155 -17.23 5.24 -7.17
CA ALA A 155 -17.22 5.76 -8.53
C ALA A 155 -18.21 6.92 -8.75
N MET A 156 -19.10 7.22 -7.80
CA MET A 156 -20.26 8.10 -7.99
C MET A 156 -20.36 9.17 -6.89
N ASP A 157 -19.97 10.40 -7.25
CA ASP A 157 -20.64 11.69 -7.00
C ASP A 157 -21.40 11.86 -5.66
N GLY A 158 -20.70 12.20 -4.58
CA GLY A 158 -21.30 12.77 -3.36
C GLY A 158 -22.07 11.83 -2.42
N GLN A 159 -22.51 10.65 -2.89
CA GLN A 159 -23.25 9.67 -2.07
C GLN A 159 -22.36 8.71 -1.27
N THR A 160 -21.04 8.79 -1.45
CA THR A 160 -20.09 7.91 -0.74
C THR A 160 -20.14 8.12 0.77
N ALA A 161 -20.32 9.35 1.25
CA ALA A 161 -20.31 9.66 2.68
C ALA A 161 -21.54 9.06 3.40
N GLU A 162 -22.74 9.22 2.84
CA GLU A 162 -23.98 8.66 3.38
C GLU A 162 -23.94 7.14 3.38
N HIS A 163 -23.45 6.54 2.29
CA HIS A 163 -23.33 5.08 2.21
C HIS A 163 -22.33 4.52 3.21
N LEU A 164 -21.17 5.18 3.39
CA LEU A 164 -20.20 4.83 4.42
C LEU A 164 -20.82 4.95 5.81
N GLN A 165 -21.53 6.04 6.09
CA GLN A 165 -22.19 6.25 7.38
C GLN A 165 -23.22 5.14 7.64
N LYS A 166 -24.07 4.83 6.66
CA LYS A 166 -25.08 3.78 6.78
C LYS A 166 -24.44 2.42 7.06
N ALA A 167 -23.40 2.06 6.29
CA ALA A 167 -22.68 0.81 6.51
C ALA A 167 -22.00 0.77 7.89
N ILE A 168 -21.38 1.86 8.32
CA ILE A 168 -20.78 1.94 9.66
C ILE A 168 -21.85 1.77 10.73
N CYS A 169 -22.99 2.44 10.62
CA CYS A 169 -24.09 2.29 11.59
C CYS A 169 -24.72 0.89 11.58
N GLU A 170 -24.72 0.19 10.44
CA GLU A 170 -25.27 -1.16 10.31
C GLU A 170 -24.37 -2.23 10.95
N TYR A 171 -23.04 -2.09 10.82
CA TYR A 171 -22.08 -3.07 11.31
C TYR A 171 -21.42 -2.70 12.65
N SER A 172 -21.48 -1.44 13.06
CA SER A 172 -20.89 -0.98 14.33
C SER A 172 -21.85 -1.21 15.49
N SER A 173 -21.31 -1.71 16.60
CA SER A 173 -21.98 -1.75 17.91
C SER A 173 -21.44 -0.63 18.80
N ASP A 174 -22.11 -0.35 19.93
CA ASP A 174 -21.68 0.73 20.84
C ASP A 174 -20.31 0.50 21.48
N GLU A 175 -19.91 -0.77 21.61
CA GLU A 175 -18.62 -1.23 22.13
C GLU A 175 -17.45 -1.04 21.16
N ILE A 176 -17.74 -0.88 19.86
CA ILE A 176 -16.71 -0.74 18.82
C ILE A 176 -16.19 0.70 18.82
N LEU A 177 -14.93 0.86 19.18
CA LEU A 177 -14.30 2.18 19.31
C LEU A 177 -13.52 2.58 18.07
N THR A 178 -12.91 1.63 17.36
CA THR A 178 -12.08 1.91 16.19
C THR A 178 -12.53 1.07 14.99
N VAL A 179 -12.90 1.75 13.91
CA VAL A 179 -13.32 1.15 12.64
C VAL A 179 -12.35 1.55 11.53
N ILE A 180 -11.84 0.58 10.77
CA ILE A 180 -11.15 0.83 9.50
C ILE A 180 -12.11 0.55 8.35
N THR A 181 -12.17 1.45 7.37
CA THR A 181 -12.82 1.17 6.09
C THR A 181 -11.77 1.16 4.98
N ILE A 182 -11.81 0.14 4.13
CA ILE A 182 -10.92 0.00 2.98
C ILE A 182 -11.76 0.09 1.72
N THR A 183 -11.74 1.24 1.09
CA THR A 183 -12.58 1.53 -0.09
C THR A 183 -11.79 1.48 -1.38
N GLN A 184 -12.52 1.18 -2.45
CA GLN A 184 -12.02 1.44 -3.79
C GLN A 184 -12.00 2.95 -4.01
N VAL A 185 -10.95 3.51 -4.61
CA VAL A 185 -11.05 4.86 -5.19
C VAL A 185 -10.54 4.75 -6.60
N HIS A 186 -11.44 4.92 -7.57
CA HIS A 186 -11.09 4.95 -8.99
C HIS A 186 -10.08 6.07 -9.19
N GLY A 187 -8.83 5.68 -9.44
CA GLY A 187 -7.80 6.62 -9.83
C GLY A 187 -8.10 7.05 -11.26
N SER A 188 -8.48 8.30 -11.43
CA SER A 188 -8.48 8.99 -12.73
C SER A 188 -7.08 9.01 -13.34
#